data_AF-A0A522F0G0-F1
#
_entry.id   AF-A0A522F0G0-F1
#
_cell.length_a   1.000
_cell.length_b   1.000
_cell.length_c   1.000
_cell.angle_alpha   90.00
_cell.angle_beta   90.00
_cell.angle_gamma   90.00
#
_symmetry.space_group_name_H-M   'P 1'
#
loop_
_entity.id
_entity.type
_entity.pdbx_description
1 polymer ?
#
loop_
_entity_poly.entity_id
_entity_poly.type
_entity_poly.pdbx_seq_one_letter_code
_entity_poly.pdbx_strand_id
1 'polypeptide(L)'
;MGKYYDLLLKDIRFEEGLNACMNCGVCTAICPAAEFYNYDPRKIVDSVQTKDDAEISGLLKSETIWYCGECMSCKTRCPRGNAPGLIIMALRSLSQDLGFFVESEKGRQQLALKRTVGQWILDYGYCLYLEGVGRALHPEQGPVWDWIQDNWSDLFKKMGANYKGNGPGILRKIPDEAMDELRKIFEVTGGTKRFENIEKFSKKKAEELNLTLDEGIDNEYFRHIYKTNNGCHTR
;
A
#
# COMPACT_ATOMS: atom_id res chain seq x y z
N MET A 1 -11.25 27.86 2.10
CA MET A 1 -10.90 26.65 1.35
C MET A 1 -10.86 25.50 2.36
N GLY A 2 -11.27 24.28 2.00
CA GLY A 2 -11.36 23.17 2.96
C GLY A 2 -9.98 22.77 3.48
N LYS A 3 -9.87 22.48 4.79
CA LYS A 3 -8.62 22.08 5.46
C LYS A 3 -7.93 20.91 4.76
N TYR A 4 -8.69 19.91 4.29
CA TYR A 4 -8.10 18.73 3.64
C TYR A 4 -7.68 19.02 2.20
N TYR A 5 -8.46 19.84 1.48
CA TYR A 5 -8.09 20.27 0.14
C TYR A 5 -6.77 21.06 0.15
N ASP A 6 -6.57 21.92 1.14
CA ASP A 6 -5.33 22.69 1.30
C ASP A 6 -4.11 21.80 1.60
N LEU A 7 -4.31 20.65 2.25
CA LEU A 7 -3.26 19.66 2.45
C LEU A 7 -2.96 18.89 1.16
N LEU A 8 -4.00 18.53 0.39
CA LEU A 8 -3.85 17.87 -0.90
C LEU A 8 -3.07 18.72 -1.91
N LEU A 9 -3.29 20.04 -1.93
CA LEU A 9 -2.54 20.97 -2.80
C LEU A 9 -1.02 20.97 -2.58
N LYS A 10 -0.53 20.45 -1.44
CA LYS A 10 0.91 20.32 -1.18
C LYS A 10 1.53 19.09 -1.86
N ASP A 11 0.71 18.18 -2.37
CA ASP A 11 1.14 16.96 -3.03
C ASP A 11 1.19 17.17 -4.54
N ILE A 12 2.38 17.04 -5.13
CA ILE A 12 2.59 17.21 -6.59
C ILE A 12 1.71 16.27 -7.41
N ARG A 13 1.36 15.08 -6.88
CA ARG A 13 0.47 14.15 -7.58
C ARG A 13 -0.95 14.71 -7.67
N PHE A 14 -1.38 15.47 -6.67
CA PHE A 14 -2.68 16.10 -6.67
C PHE A 14 -2.72 17.27 -7.66
N GLU A 15 -1.69 18.13 -7.64
CA GLU A 15 -1.52 19.25 -8.57
C GLU A 15 -1.54 18.78 -10.03
N GLU A 16 -0.75 17.76 -10.37
CA GLU A 16 -0.70 17.19 -11.72
C GLU A 16 -1.94 16.33 -12.05
N GLY A 17 -2.63 15.84 -11.02
CA GLY A 17 -3.73 14.90 -11.14
C GLY A 17 -5.07 15.55 -11.42
N LEU A 18 -5.31 16.73 -10.86
CA LEU A 18 -6.59 17.45 -10.96
C LEU A 18 -6.46 18.71 -11.81
N ASN A 19 -6.92 18.60 -13.06
CA ASN A 19 -7.05 19.69 -14.02
C ASN A 19 -8.52 20.14 -14.09
N ALA A 20 -9.08 20.29 -15.29
CA ALA A 20 -10.47 20.70 -15.51
C ALA A 20 -11.37 19.49 -15.75
N CYS A 21 -11.61 18.66 -14.73
CA CYS A 21 -12.52 17.52 -14.83
C CYS A 21 -13.95 17.99 -15.16
N MET A 22 -14.58 17.29 -16.11
CA MET A 22 -15.93 17.58 -16.62
C MET A 22 -16.92 16.44 -16.33
N ASN A 23 -16.59 15.57 -15.37
CA ASN A 23 -17.45 14.46 -14.92
C ASN A 23 -17.89 13.49 -16.03
N CYS A 24 -17.09 13.30 -17.09
CA CYS A 24 -17.48 12.54 -18.30
C CYS A 24 -17.50 11.00 -18.15
N GLY A 25 -16.86 10.43 -17.13
CA GLY A 25 -16.87 8.97 -16.88
C GLY A 25 -15.93 8.09 -17.69
N VAL A 26 -15.10 8.65 -18.58
CA VAL A 26 -14.07 7.88 -19.31
C VAL A 26 -13.13 7.14 -18.36
N CYS A 27 -12.76 7.75 -17.23
CA CYS A 27 -11.90 7.11 -16.23
C CYS A 27 -12.55 5.88 -15.58
N THR A 28 -13.88 5.87 -15.43
CA THR A 28 -14.63 4.74 -14.88
C THR A 28 -14.76 3.64 -15.92
N ALA A 29 -15.11 4.01 -17.17
CA ALA A 29 -15.27 3.06 -18.26
C ALA A 29 -13.99 2.27 -18.59
N ILE A 30 -12.81 2.86 -18.40
CA ILE A 30 -11.52 2.18 -18.65
C ILE A 30 -10.93 1.49 -17.42
N CYS A 31 -11.55 1.63 -16.24
CA CYS A 31 -10.95 1.17 -15.00
C CYS A 31 -11.20 -0.34 -14.79
N PRO A 32 -10.16 -1.19 -14.72
CA PRO A 32 -10.35 -2.61 -14.42
C PRO A 32 -10.98 -2.83 -13.05
N ALA A 33 -10.64 -2.00 -12.05
CA ALA A 33 -11.22 -2.13 -10.71
C ALA A 33 -12.71 -1.79 -10.68
N ALA A 34 -13.20 -0.92 -11.57
CA ALA A 34 -14.63 -0.57 -11.64
C ALA A 34 -15.49 -1.72 -12.19
N GLU A 35 -14.87 -2.69 -12.88
CA GLU A 35 -15.54 -3.90 -13.35
C GLU A 35 -15.87 -4.87 -12.21
N PHE A 36 -14.93 -5.01 -11.25
CA PHE A 36 -15.05 -6.01 -10.19
C PHE A 36 -15.54 -5.43 -8.85
N TYR A 37 -15.24 -4.17 -8.56
CA TYR A 37 -15.54 -3.53 -7.27
C TYR A 37 -16.69 -2.53 -7.37
N ASN A 38 -17.26 -2.21 -6.21
CA ASN A 38 -18.13 -1.05 -5.99
C ASN A 38 -17.31 0.25 -6.07
N TYR A 39 -16.80 0.54 -7.26
CA TYR A 39 -15.77 1.53 -7.50
C TYR A 39 -16.11 2.43 -8.70
N ASP A 40 -15.98 3.74 -8.49
CA ASP A 40 -16.18 4.75 -9.53
C ASP A 40 -15.13 5.88 -9.32
N PRO A 41 -13.98 5.85 -10.02
CA PRO A 41 -12.93 6.85 -9.84
C PRO A 41 -13.39 8.27 -10.22
N ARG A 42 -14.42 8.40 -11.07
CA ARG A 42 -15.03 9.69 -11.39
C ARG A 42 -15.68 10.32 -10.16
N LYS A 43 -16.43 9.55 -9.35
CA LYS A 43 -17.06 10.06 -8.12
C LYS A 43 -16.03 10.57 -7.12
N ILE A 44 -14.88 9.91 -7.00
CA ILE A 44 -13.77 10.37 -6.15
C ILE A 44 -13.29 11.74 -6.62
N VAL A 45 -13.05 11.91 -7.93
CA VAL A 45 -12.63 13.21 -8.49
C VAL A 45 -13.71 14.28 -8.27
N ASP A 46 -14.98 13.93 -8.43
CA ASP A 46 -16.12 14.83 -8.20
C ASP A 46 -16.16 15.31 -6.75
N SER A 47 -16.13 14.39 -5.77
CA SER A 47 -16.10 14.72 -4.34
C SER A 47 -14.90 15.57 -3.93
N VAL A 48 -13.74 15.42 -4.57
CA VAL A 48 -12.58 16.27 -4.26
C VAL A 48 -12.71 17.67 -4.91
N GLN A 49 -13.33 17.78 -6.09
CA GLN A 49 -13.53 19.05 -6.78
C GLN A 49 -14.47 20.00 -6.04
N THR A 50 -15.41 19.50 -5.24
CA THR A 50 -16.29 20.33 -4.41
C THR A 50 -15.51 21.13 -3.36
N LYS A 51 -14.28 20.69 -3.03
CA LYS A 51 -13.44 21.22 -1.93
C LYS A 51 -14.14 21.15 -0.56
N ASP A 52 -15.13 20.27 -0.45
CA ASP A 52 -15.89 20.05 0.76
C ASP A 52 -15.12 19.10 1.70
N ASP A 53 -14.85 19.56 2.93
CA ASP A 53 -14.07 18.80 3.91
C ASP A 53 -14.80 17.54 4.39
N ALA A 54 -16.13 17.51 4.41
CA ALA A 54 -16.90 16.34 4.80
C ALA A 54 -16.82 15.26 3.71
N GLU A 55 -16.95 15.63 2.43
CA GLU A 55 -16.77 14.73 1.30
C GLU A 55 -15.35 14.14 1.28
N ILE A 56 -14.32 14.98 1.39
CA ILE A 56 -12.92 14.54 1.41
C ILE A 56 -12.65 13.67 2.65
N SER A 57 -13.15 14.05 3.82
CA SER A 57 -13.01 13.22 5.03
C SER A 57 -13.71 11.86 4.88
N GLY A 58 -14.83 11.80 4.18
CA GLY A 58 -15.52 10.55 3.86
C GLY A 58 -14.64 9.65 3.01
N LEU A 59 -14.03 10.18 1.96
CA LEU A 59 -13.09 9.45 1.11
C LEU A 59 -11.89 8.91 1.91
N LEU A 60 -11.27 9.75 2.74
CA LEU A 60 -10.06 9.38 3.51
C LEU A 60 -10.30 8.24 4.50
N LYS A 61 -11.54 8.04 4.96
CA LYS A 61 -11.95 6.96 5.87
C LYS A 61 -12.56 5.75 5.16
N SER A 62 -12.77 5.83 3.84
CA SER A 62 -13.49 4.81 3.08
C SER A 62 -12.58 3.74 2.46
N GLU A 63 -13.16 2.60 2.11
CA GLU A 63 -12.51 1.58 1.27
C GLU A 63 -12.19 2.06 -0.14
N THR A 64 -12.96 3.04 -0.65
CA THR A 64 -13.01 3.33 -2.09
C THR A 64 -11.67 3.79 -2.63
N ILE A 65 -10.90 4.56 -1.87
CA ILE A 65 -9.56 4.99 -2.28
C ILE A 65 -8.59 3.81 -2.38
N TRP A 66 -8.85 2.68 -1.70
CA TRP A 66 -7.99 1.49 -1.68
C TRP A 66 -8.26 0.50 -2.82
N TYR A 67 -9.33 0.67 -3.60
CA TYR A 67 -9.62 -0.19 -4.76
C TYR A 67 -8.82 0.15 -6.03
N CYS A 68 -8.23 1.35 -6.09
CA CYS A 68 -7.39 1.74 -7.22
C CYS A 68 -6.14 0.82 -7.32
N GLY A 69 -5.97 0.15 -8.45
CA GLY A 69 -4.77 -0.65 -8.75
C GLY A 69 -3.60 0.17 -9.30
N GLU A 70 -3.69 1.51 -9.31
CA GLU A 70 -2.62 2.44 -9.75
C GLU A 70 -2.06 2.16 -11.16
N CYS A 71 -2.85 1.52 -12.04
CA CYS A 71 -2.44 1.17 -13.41
C CYS A 71 -2.30 2.35 -14.39
N MET A 72 -2.73 3.54 -14.00
CA MET A 72 -2.69 4.79 -14.80
C MET A 72 -3.46 4.77 -16.13
N SER A 73 -4.33 3.79 -16.37
CA SER A 73 -5.22 3.76 -17.55
C SER A 73 -6.11 5.00 -17.67
N CYS A 74 -6.49 5.61 -16.54
CA CYS A 74 -7.30 6.84 -16.53
C CYS A 74 -6.54 8.07 -17.05
N LYS A 75 -5.22 8.19 -16.80
CA LYS A 75 -4.40 9.35 -17.20
C LYS A 75 -4.33 9.48 -18.72
N THR A 76 -4.10 8.35 -19.40
CA THR A 76 -3.84 8.35 -20.84
C THR A 76 -5.10 8.55 -21.69
N ARG A 77 -6.31 8.54 -21.08
CA ARG A 77 -7.61 8.57 -21.78
C ARG A 77 -8.42 9.82 -21.42
N CYS A 78 -8.06 10.55 -20.37
CA CYS A 78 -8.82 11.73 -19.96
C CYS A 78 -8.72 12.84 -21.01
N PRO A 79 -9.83 13.32 -21.60
CA PRO A 79 -9.81 14.39 -22.61
C PRO A 79 -9.42 15.77 -22.04
N ARG A 80 -9.36 15.88 -20.70
CA ARG A 80 -9.02 17.10 -19.96
C ARG A 80 -7.70 16.98 -19.18
N GLY A 81 -6.92 15.93 -19.44
CA GLY A 81 -5.61 15.73 -18.80
C GLY A 81 -5.66 15.39 -17.31
N ASN A 82 -6.82 15.02 -16.74
CA ASN A 82 -6.87 14.57 -15.35
C ASN A 82 -6.28 13.16 -15.20
N ALA A 83 -5.71 12.89 -14.04
CA ALA A 83 -5.24 11.58 -13.64
C ALA A 83 -5.84 11.20 -12.27
N PRO A 84 -7.07 10.62 -12.26
CA PRO A 84 -7.70 10.12 -11.03
C PRO A 84 -6.78 9.22 -10.18
N GLY A 85 -5.93 8.40 -10.82
CA GLY A 85 -4.94 7.58 -10.14
C GLY A 85 -3.98 8.40 -9.26
N LEU A 86 -3.49 9.54 -9.75
CA LEU A 86 -2.61 10.43 -8.98
C LEU A 86 -3.35 11.11 -7.81
N ILE A 87 -4.59 11.53 -8.04
CA ILE A 87 -5.47 12.09 -7.00
C ILE A 87 -5.67 11.07 -5.86
N ILE A 88 -5.94 9.81 -6.22
CA ILE A 88 -6.14 8.73 -5.25
C ILE A 88 -4.86 8.41 -4.47
N MET A 89 -3.69 8.44 -5.11
CA MET A 89 -2.40 8.27 -4.42
C MET A 89 -2.18 9.37 -3.38
N ALA A 90 -2.54 10.63 -3.69
CA ALA A 90 -2.47 11.73 -2.73
C ALA A 90 -3.47 11.55 -1.58
N LEU A 91 -4.70 11.10 -1.86
CA LEU A 91 -5.70 10.77 -0.82
C LEU A 91 -5.22 9.65 0.11
N ARG A 92 -4.64 8.57 -0.43
CA ARG A 92 -4.06 7.47 0.38
C ARG A 92 -2.95 7.98 1.29
N SER A 93 -2.04 8.78 0.74
CA SER A 93 -0.95 9.42 1.49
C SER A 93 -1.48 10.26 2.65
N LEU A 94 -2.45 11.14 2.37
CA LEU A 94 -3.07 11.98 3.39
C LEU A 94 -3.84 11.15 4.44
N SER A 95 -4.53 10.09 4.03
CA SER A 95 -5.23 9.16 4.92
C SER A 95 -4.26 8.45 5.87
N GLN A 96 -3.08 8.05 5.39
CA GLN A 96 -2.00 7.48 6.21
C GLN A 96 -1.42 8.51 7.18
N ASP A 97 -1.13 9.72 6.70
CA ASP A 97 -0.50 10.78 7.52
C ASP A 97 -1.44 11.27 8.64
N LEU A 98 -2.75 11.28 8.41
CA LEU A 98 -3.78 11.65 9.39
C LEU A 98 -4.30 10.47 10.23
N GLY A 99 -3.96 9.24 9.85
CA GLY A 99 -4.40 8.02 10.54
C GLY A 99 -5.80 7.54 10.16
N PHE A 100 -6.47 8.13 9.17
CA PHE A 100 -7.82 7.72 8.75
C PHE A 100 -7.88 6.37 8.05
N PHE A 101 -6.74 5.85 7.58
CA PHE A 101 -6.68 4.54 6.93
C PHE A 101 -7.19 3.40 7.84
N VAL A 102 -7.09 3.57 9.16
CA VAL A 102 -7.52 2.56 10.15
C VAL A 102 -9.05 2.41 10.25
N GLU A 103 -9.81 3.36 9.71
CA GLU A 103 -11.28 3.30 9.66
C GLU A 103 -11.80 2.41 8.53
N SER A 104 -10.95 2.10 7.55
CA SER A 104 -11.27 1.19 6.45
C SER A 104 -10.62 -0.18 6.66
N GLU A 105 -11.36 -1.24 6.35
CA GLU A 105 -10.86 -2.61 6.27
C GLU A 105 -9.64 -2.73 5.36
N LYS A 106 -9.69 -2.24 4.12
CA LYS A 106 -8.58 -2.30 3.16
C LYS A 106 -7.45 -1.35 3.52
N GLY A 107 -7.75 -0.18 4.09
CA GLY A 107 -6.70 0.72 4.59
C GLY A 107 -5.93 0.09 5.74
N ARG A 108 -6.57 -0.62 6.67
CA ARG A 108 -5.88 -1.31 7.78
C ARG A 108 -4.78 -2.27 7.30
N GLN A 109 -4.90 -2.83 6.09
CA GLN A 109 -3.90 -3.71 5.49
C GLN A 109 -2.55 -3.01 5.19
N GLN A 110 -2.48 -1.67 5.25
CA GLN A 110 -1.21 -0.94 5.16
C GLN A 110 -0.21 -1.35 6.25
N LEU A 111 -0.69 -1.76 7.44
CA LEU A 111 0.20 -2.32 8.47
C LEU A 111 0.82 -3.65 8.01
N ALA A 112 0.05 -4.50 7.34
CA ALA A 112 0.56 -5.77 6.82
C ALA A 112 1.65 -5.53 5.79
N LEU A 113 1.43 -4.61 4.85
CA LEU A 113 2.43 -4.21 3.86
C LEU A 113 3.69 -3.60 4.52
N LYS A 114 3.52 -2.75 5.53
CA LYS A 114 4.64 -2.16 6.29
C LYS A 114 5.47 -3.25 6.98
N ARG A 115 4.85 -4.18 7.72
CA ARG A 115 5.56 -5.19 8.52
C ARG A 115 6.11 -6.36 7.71
N THR A 116 5.71 -6.48 6.44
CA THR A 116 6.26 -7.47 5.50
C THR A 116 7.20 -6.77 4.53
N VAL A 117 6.72 -6.45 3.31
CA VAL A 117 7.49 -5.83 2.23
C VAL A 117 8.29 -4.61 2.70
N GLY A 118 7.66 -3.72 3.47
CA GLY A 118 8.34 -2.51 3.98
C GLY A 118 9.52 -2.82 4.91
N GLN A 119 9.33 -3.75 5.85
CA GLN A 119 10.36 -4.15 6.80
C GLN A 119 11.46 -4.97 6.11
N TRP A 120 11.12 -5.85 5.17
CA TRP A 120 12.09 -6.64 4.42
C TRP A 120 13.07 -5.78 3.60
N ILE A 121 12.60 -4.63 3.08
CA ILE A 121 13.48 -3.65 2.42
C ILE A 121 14.54 -3.14 3.41
N LEU A 122 14.16 -2.81 4.64
CA LEU A 122 15.07 -2.22 5.65
C LEU A 122 15.97 -3.25 6.35
N ASP A 123 15.53 -4.50 6.39
CA ASP A 123 16.27 -5.60 7.03
C ASP A 123 17.21 -6.31 6.04
N TYR A 124 16.75 -6.53 4.80
CA TYR A 124 17.43 -7.38 3.82
C TYR A 124 17.75 -6.69 2.49
N GLY A 125 17.20 -5.49 2.25
CA GLY A 125 17.37 -4.78 0.98
C GLY A 125 16.51 -5.33 -0.16
N TYR A 126 15.50 -6.16 0.16
CA TYR A 126 14.61 -6.80 -0.81
C TYR A 126 13.15 -6.55 -0.48
N CYS A 127 12.36 -6.23 -1.51
CA CYS A 127 10.89 -6.15 -1.39
C CYS A 127 10.25 -7.52 -1.12
N LEU A 128 10.87 -8.60 -1.59
CA LEU A 128 10.43 -9.97 -1.36
C LEU A 128 11.60 -10.75 -0.75
N TYR A 129 11.46 -11.08 0.52
CA TYR A 129 12.39 -11.94 1.24
C TYR A 129 11.78 -13.34 1.29
N LEU A 130 12.42 -14.31 0.63
CA LEU A 130 11.84 -15.61 0.32
C LEU A 130 11.43 -16.38 1.58
N GLU A 131 12.24 -16.28 2.63
CA GLU A 131 12.00 -16.81 3.97
C GLU A 131 10.71 -16.27 4.61
N GLY A 132 10.36 -15.03 4.29
CA GLY A 132 9.19 -14.37 4.85
C GLY A 132 7.88 -14.84 4.20
N VAL A 133 7.95 -15.54 3.07
CA VAL A 133 6.78 -16.00 2.32
C VAL A 133 6.50 -17.45 2.70
N GLY A 134 5.81 -17.66 3.82
CA GLY A 134 5.40 -19.01 4.26
C GLY A 134 3.97 -19.37 3.84
N ARG A 135 3.67 -20.67 3.72
CA ARG A 135 2.29 -21.15 3.43
C ARG A 135 1.26 -20.75 4.48
N ALA A 136 1.68 -20.42 5.70
CA ALA A 136 0.78 -19.94 6.75
C ALA A 136 0.07 -18.64 6.37
N LEU A 137 0.74 -17.76 5.62
CA LEU A 137 0.18 -16.52 5.08
C LEU A 137 -0.22 -16.64 3.60
N HIS A 138 0.38 -17.61 2.89
CA HIS A 138 0.24 -17.82 1.44
C HIS A 138 -0.11 -19.27 1.10
N PRO A 139 -1.31 -19.76 1.47
CA PRO A 139 -1.70 -21.15 1.24
C PRO A 139 -1.73 -21.53 -0.25
N GLU A 140 -1.91 -20.55 -1.13
CA GLU A 140 -1.92 -20.71 -2.59
C GLU A 140 -0.60 -21.21 -3.17
N GLN A 141 0.51 -21.08 -2.45
CA GLN A 141 1.83 -21.59 -2.87
C GLN A 141 1.89 -23.12 -2.93
N GLY A 142 1.02 -23.79 -2.17
CA GLY A 142 0.93 -25.26 -2.15
C GLY A 142 2.15 -25.96 -1.51
N PRO A 143 2.11 -27.29 -1.37
CA PRO A 143 3.11 -28.07 -0.63
C PRO A 143 4.51 -28.09 -1.28
N VAL A 144 4.59 -27.84 -2.59
CA VAL A 144 5.87 -27.74 -3.31
C VAL A 144 6.72 -26.61 -2.74
N TRP A 145 6.09 -25.55 -2.24
CA TRP A 145 6.78 -24.41 -1.67
C TRP A 145 7.54 -24.75 -0.38
N ASP A 146 7.00 -25.64 0.48
CA ASP A 146 7.75 -26.11 1.66
C ASP A 146 9.02 -26.84 1.25
N TRP A 147 8.91 -27.73 0.25
CA TRP A 147 10.05 -28.45 -0.25
C TRP A 147 11.09 -27.48 -0.84
N ILE A 148 10.66 -26.43 -1.54
CA ILE A 148 11.56 -25.38 -2.02
C ILE A 148 12.26 -24.70 -0.84
N GLN A 149 11.54 -24.34 0.24
CA GLN A 149 12.13 -23.71 1.42
C GLN A 149 13.17 -24.62 2.10
N ASP A 150 12.86 -25.92 2.23
CA ASP A 150 13.78 -26.89 2.84
C ASP A 150 15.05 -27.11 2.00
N ASN A 151 15.01 -26.84 0.68
CA ASN A 151 16.09 -27.17 -0.28
C ASN A 151 16.70 -25.96 -1.01
N TRP A 152 16.25 -24.76 -0.67
CA TRP A 152 16.56 -23.50 -1.34
C TRP A 152 18.04 -23.20 -1.57
N SER A 153 18.93 -23.38 -0.57
CA SER A 153 20.36 -23.09 -0.69
C SER A 153 20.99 -23.89 -1.83
N ASP A 154 20.68 -25.18 -1.91
CA ASP A 154 21.17 -26.05 -2.97
C ASP A 154 20.49 -25.78 -4.30
N LEU A 155 19.18 -25.52 -4.29
CA LEU A 155 18.41 -25.19 -5.48
C LEU A 155 18.92 -23.89 -6.13
N PHE A 156 19.03 -22.82 -5.35
CA PHE A 156 19.50 -21.51 -5.82
C PHE A 156 20.95 -21.57 -6.28
N LYS A 157 21.81 -22.32 -5.58
CA LYS A 157 23.18 -22.58 -6.05
C LYS A 157 23.20 -23.29 -7.40
N LYS A 158 22.35 -24.31 -7.62
CA LYS A 158 22.22 -24.99 -8.93
C LYS A 158 21.70 -24.06 -10.03
N MET A 159 20.85 -23.10 -9.67
CA MET A 159 20.37 -22.06 -10.60
C MET A 159 21.35 -20.90 -10.81
N GLY A 160 22.54 -20.94 -10.20
CA GLY A 160 23.57 -19.91 -10.35
C GLY A 160 23.36 -18.65 -9.51
N ALA A 161 22.49 -18.71 -8.50
CA ALA A 161 22.30 -17.60 -7.57
C ALA A 161 23.48 -17.47 -6.59
N ASN A 162 23.78 -16.24 -6.18
CA ASN A 162 24.71 -15.95 -5.10
C ASN A 162 23.95 -15.82 -3.77
N TYR A 163 23.10 -16.80 -3.47
CA TYR A 163 22.15 -16.72 -2.36
C TYR A 163 22.85 -16.46 -1.01
N LYS A 164 22.54 -15.34 -0.35
CA LYS A 164 23.18 -14.83 0.88
C LYS A 164 24.71 -14.68 0.83
N GLY A 165 25.33 -14.88 -0.33
CA GLY A 165 26.75 -14.71 -0.52
C GLY A 165 27.14 -13.25 -0.74
N ASN A 166 28.44 -12.99 -0.65
CA ASN A 166 29.03 -11.69 -0.92
C ASN A 166 29.30 -11.52 -2.43
N GLY A 167 29.26 -10.28 -2.93
CA GLY A 167 29.56 -9.97 -4.33
C GLY A 167 28.35 -10.01 -5.27
N PRO A 168 28.56 -9.89 -6.60
CA PRO A 168 27.48 -9.86 -7.59
C PRO A 168 26.65 -11.16 -7.63
N GLY A 169 25.38 -11.03 -8.00
CA GLY A 169 24.47 -12.18 -8.18
C GLY A 169 23.05 -11.92 -7.66
N ILE A 170 22.11 -12.74 -8.12
CA ILE A 170 20.73 -12.72 -7.61
C ILE A 170 20.68 -13.25 -6.17
N LEU A 171 19.78 -12.70 -5.36
CA LEU A 171 19.55 -13.07 -3.96
C LEU A 171 20.80 -12.95 -3.04
N ARG A 172 21.77 -12.13 -3.42
CA ARG A 172 22.98 -11.85 -2.65
C ARG A 172 22.69 -11.16 -1.31
N LYS A 173 23.63 -11.23 -0.37
CA LYS A 173 23.61 -10.31 0.77
C LYS A 173 23.88 -8.89 0.25
N ILE A 174 23.02 -7.93 0.59
CA ILE A 174 23.27 -6.52 0.30
C ILE A 174 24.37 -6.02 1.26
N PRO A 175 25.41 -5.32 0.76
CA PRO A 175 26.47 -4.78 1.62
C PRO A 175 25.91 -3.88 2.72
N ASP A 176 26.49 -3.97 3.91
CA ASP A 176 26.00 -3.24 5.09
C ASP A 176 26.03 -1.71 4.86
N GLU A 177 27.04 -1.21 4.15
CA GLU A 177 27.15 0.20 3.72
C GLU A 177 25.96 0.66 2.86
N ALA A 178 25.49 -0.18 1.92
CA ALA A 178 24.35 0.11 1.08
C ALA A 178 23.03 0.02 1.87
N MET A 179 22.95 -0.87 2.85
CA MET A 179 21.81 -0.94 3.77
C MET A 179 21.73 0.31 4.65
N ASP A 180 22.85 0.85 5.09
CA ASP A 180 22.89 2.09 5.87
C ASP A 180 22.49 3.31 5.03
N GLU A 181 22.92 3.37 3.76
CA GLU A 181 22.45 4.38 2.82
C GLU A 181 20.93 4.28 2.60
N LEU A 182 20.41 3.07 2.40
CA LEU A 182 18.97 2.83 2.24
C LEU A 182 18.17 3.34 3.44
N ARG A 183 18.63 3.07 4.67
CA ARG A 183 17.99 3.56 5.90
C ARG A 183 18.01 5.08 5.99
N LYS A 184 19.13 5.73 5.62
CA LYS A 184 19.23 7.20 5.55
C LYS A 184 18.28 7.81 4.53
N ILE A 185 18.11 7.17 3.36
CA ILE A 185 17.12 7.61 2.36
C ILE A 185 15.72 7.59 2.96
N PHE A 186 15.33 6.52 3.66
CA PHE A 186 14.03 6.43 4.34
C PHE A 186 13.85 7.51 5.41
N GLU A 187 14.91 7.86 6.14
CA GLU A 187 14.87 8.94 7.13
C GLU A 187 14.64 10.31 6.47
N VAL A 188 15.48 10.68 5.49
CA VAL A 188 15.46 12.01 4.84
C VAL A 188 14.19 12.22 4.01
N THR A 189 13.67 11.17 3.37
CA THR A 189 12.43 11.25 2.58
C THR A 189 11.15 11.20 3.42
N GLY A 190 11.27 10.95 4.73
CA GLY A 190 10.12 10.81 5.63
C GLY A 190 9.45 9.43 5.61
N GLY A 191 10.03 8.44 4.92
CA GLY A 191 9.56 7.06 4.90
C GLY A 191 9.54 6.42 6.29
N THR A 192 10.59 6.65 7.11
CA THR A 192 10.65 6.15 8.50
C THR A 192 9.49 6.71 9.33
N LYS A 193 9.27 8.03 9.27
CA LYS A 193 8.16 8.71 9.95
C LYS A 193 6.80 8.18 9.51
N ARG A 194 6.63 7.86 8.22
CA ARG A 194 5.39 7.24 7.72
C ARG A 194 5.18 5.85 8.32
N PHE A 195 6.22 5.03 8.41
CA PHE A 195 6.14 3.69 9.02
C PHE A 195 5.80 3.77 10.51
N GLU A 196 6.39 4.72 11.24
CA GLU A 196 6.06 4.99 12.65
C GLU A 196 4.59 5.44 12.80
N ASN A 197 4.09 6.30 11.91
CA ASN A 197 2.69 6.72 11.92
C ASN A 197 1.74 5.54 11.70
N ILE A 198 2.04 4.66 10.74
CA ILE A 198 1.23 3.46 10.48
C ILE A 198 1.15 2.61 11.75
N GLU A 199 2.29 2.31 12.38
CA GLU A 199 2.34 1.55 13.64
C GLU A 199 1.54 2.22 14.75
N LYS A 200 1.74 3.54 14.94
CA LYS A 200 1.06 4.33 15.98
C LYS A 200 -0.46 4.30 15.84
N PHE A 201 -0.99 4.54 14.64
CA PHE A 201 -2.44 4.56 14.42
C PHE A 201 -3.03 3.16 14.44
N SER A 202 -2.33 2.15 13.92
CA SER A 202 -2.76 0.76 14.03
C SER A 202 -2.82 0.27 15.46
N LYS A 203 -1.87 0.65 16.33
CA LYS A 203 -1.90 0.31 17.75
C LYS A 203 -3.14 0.84 18.46
N LYS A 204 -3.48 2.11 18.22
CA LYS A 204 -4.73 2.70 18.76
C LYS A 204 -5.96 1.95 18.26
N LYS A 205 -6.00 1.59 16.98
CA LYS A 205 -7.13 0.82 16.42
C LYS A 205 -7.22 -0.59 16.98
N ALA A 206 -6.08 -1.22 17.27
CA ALA A 206 -6.03 -2.53 17.90
C ALA A 206 -6.62 -2.49 19.32
N GLU A 207 -6.26 -1.46 20.10
CA GLU A 207 -6.83 -1.20 21.44
C GLU A 207 -8.35 -0.98 21.36
N GLU A 208 -8.84 -0.18 20.41
CA GLU A 208 -10.29 0.03 20.18
C GLU A 208 -11.04 -1.28 19.87
N LEU A 209 -10.40 -2.21 19.17
CA LEU A 209 -10.98 -3.51 18.81
C LEU A 209 -10.75 -4.60 19.86
N ASN A 210 -10.08 -4.30 20.97
CA ASN A 210 -9.65 -5.26 21.97
C ASN A 210 -8.81 -6.41 21.36
N LEU A 211 -7.90 -6.07 20.44
CA LEU A 211 -6.98 -7.01 19.80
C LEU A 211 -5.54 -6.67 20.19
N THR A 212 -4.75 -7.70 20.48
CA THR A 212 -3.34 -7.50 20.83
C THR A 212 -2.51 -7.20 19.58
N LEU A 213 -1.65 -6.17 19.66
CA LEU A 213 -0.70 -5.79 18.62
C LEU A 213 0.72 -5.72 19.18
N ASP A 214 1.41 -6.86 19.12
CA ASP A 214 2.82 -6.99 19.49
C ASP A 214 3.75 -6.71 18.29
N GLU A 215 5.05 -6.92 18.46
CA GLU A 215 6.04 -6.86 17.39
C GLU A 215 5.84 -7.99 16.36
N GLY A 216 6.40 -7.81 15.15
CA GLY A 216 6.33 -8.82 14.09
C GLY A 216 4.92 -9.01 13.51
N ILE A 217 4.70 -10.15 12.87
CA ILE A 217 3.46 -10.44 12.12
C ILE A 217 2.53 -11.44 12.83
N ASP A 218 3.02 -12.08 13.89
CA ASP A 218 2.29 -13.16 14.56
C ASP A 218 1.50 -12.69 15.79
N ASN A 219 0.56 -11.78 15.55
CA ASN A 219 -0.32 -11.24 16.60
C ASN A 219 -1.78 -11.16 16.14
N GLU A 220 -2.69 -10.97 17.09
CA GLU A 220 -4.14 -11.01 16.84
C GLU A 220 -4.59 -9.95 15.85
N TYR A 221 -4.14 -8.70 16.03
CA TYR A 221 -4.53 -7.61 15.16
C TYR A 221 -4.00 -7.79 13.73
N PHE A 222 -2.75 -8.24 13.56
CA PHE A 222 -2.19 -8.53 12.24
C PHE A 222 -3.00 -9.63 11.53
N ARG A 223 -3.26 -10.75 12.21
CA ARG A 223 -4.06 -11.85 11.65
C ARG A 223 -5.48 -11.41 11.29
N HIS A 224 -6.07 -10.53 12.10
CA HIS A 224 -7.37 -9.92 11.82
C HIS A 224 -7.33 -9.12 10.51
N ILE A 225 -6.48 -8.10 10.41
CA ILE A 225 -6.45 -7.23 9.21
C ILE A 225 -6.06 -7.97 7.93
N TYR A 226 -5.25 -9.03 8.05
CA TYR A 226 -4.81 -9.83 6.90
C TYR A 226 -5.91 -10.75 6.37
N LYS A 227 -6.79 -11.27 7.24
CA LYS A 227 -7.81 -12.25 6.89
C LYS A 227 -9.23 -11.70 6.76
N THR A 228 -9.52 -10.57 7.40
CA THR A 228 -10.87 -10.00 7.38
C THR A 228 -11.25 -9.56 5.97
N ASN A 229 -12.46 -9.97 5.56
CA ASN A 229 -13.14 -9.53 4.36
C ASN A 229 -14.64 -9.48 4.67
N ASN A 230 -15.24 -8.29 4.64
CA ASN A 230 -16.65 -8.11 4.94
C ASN A 230 -17.60 -8.58 3.81
N GLY A 231 -17.07 -8.97 2.64
CA GLY A 231 -17.85 -9.46 1.51
C GLY A 231 -18.61 -8.38 0.72
N CYS A 232 -18.48 -7.10 1.08
CA CYS A 232 -19.24 -5.99 0.49
C CYS A 232 -18.44 -5.16 -0.54
N HIS A 233 -17.29 -5.65 -0.98
CA HIS A 233 -16.40 -4.89 -1.86
C HIS A 233 -16.78 -4.99 -3.34
N THR A 234 -17.37 -6.11 -3.76
CA THR A 234 -17.72 -6.41 -5.15
C THR A 234 -19.20 -6.11 -5.44
N ARG A 235 -19.52 -5.93 -6.73
CA ARG A 235 -20.91 -5.77 -7.19
C ARG A 235 -21.68 -7.09 -7.17
#